data_AF-A0A9D7LKB7-F1
#
_entry.id   AF-A0A9D7LKB7-F1
#
_cell.length_a   1.000
_cell.length_b   1.000
_cell.length_c   1.000
_cell.angle_alpha   90.00
_cell.angle_beta   90.00
_cell.angle_gamma   90.00
#
_symmetry.space_group_name_H-M   'P 1'
#
loop_
_entity.id
_entity.type
_entity.pdbx_description
1 polymer ?
#
loop_
_entity_poly.entity_id
_entity_poly.type
_entity_poly.pdbx_seq_one_letter_code
_entity_poly.pdbx_strand_id
1 'polypeptide(L)'
;MSQGITVVSVAQLNAMATQVQGISKRITEGAQEMTSELQRTLAEWGEGTESRAAFNSFKARVDACIAEMNGALAAMPPAVNEAAASAHATERRNTALFN
;
A
#
# COMPACT_ATOMS: atom_id res chain seq x y z
N MET A 1 18.15 -16.17 30.18
CA MET A 1 17.81 -14.95 29.42
C MET A 1 16.80 -15.37 28.36
N SER A 2 15.51 -15.08 28.58
CA SER A 2 14.45 -15.44 27.64
C SER A 2 14.50 -14.43 26.48
N GLN A 3 15.01 -14.85 25.33
CA GLN A 3 14.84 -14.07 24.10
C GLN A 3 13.35 -14.11 23.76
N GLY A 4 12.66 -13.00 24.04
CA GLY A 4 11.25 -12.85 23.70
C GLY A 4 11.08 -12.95 22.19
N ILE A 5 10.71 -14.13 21.71
CA ILE A 5 10.23 -14.29 20.34
C ILE A 5 8.98 -13.43 20.25
N THR A 6 9.08 -12.30 19.55
CA THR A 6 7.93 -11.45 19.28
C THR A 6 7.08 -12.20 18.27
N VAL A 7 6.12 -12.99 18.73
CA VAL A 7 5.16 -13.68 17.87
C VAL A 7 4.16 -12.63 17.41
N VAL A 8 4.40 -12.05 16.23
CA VAL A 8 3.35 -11.28 15.55
C VAL A 8 2.31 -12.29 15.11
N SER A 9 1.11 -12.21 15.67
CA SER A 9 0.06 -13.16 15.31
C SER A 9 -0.38 -12.91 13.86
N VAL A 10 -0.76 -13.98 13.15
CA VAL A 10 -1.32 -13.90 11.80
C VAL A 10 -2.51 -12.92 11.75
N ALA A 11 -3.29 -12.85 12.83
CA ALA A 11 -4.38 -11.89 12.99
C ALA A 11 -3.91 -10.42 12.96
N GLN A 12 -2.78 -10.10 13.61
CA GLN A 12 -2.20 -8.76 13.57
C GLN A 12 -1.67 -8.41 12.18
N LEU A 13 -1.03 -9.36 11.48
CA LEU A 13 -0.56 -9.14 10.11
C LEU A 13 -1.73 -8.91 9.14
N ASN A 14 -2.82 -9.67 9.28
CA ASN A 14 -4.04 -9.48 8.47
C ASN A 14 -4.74 -8.15 8.76
N ALA A 15 -4.78 -7.74 10.02
CA ALA A 15 -5.31 -6.44 10.41
C ALA A 15 -4.49 -5.29 9.80
N MET A 16 -3.15 -5.39 9.84
CA MET A 16 -2.27 -4.43 9.18
C MET A 16 -2.53 -4.40 7.67
N ALA A 17 -2.56 -5.54 6.99
CA ALA A 17 -2.82 -5.59 5.55
C ALA A 17 -4.15 -4.92 5.16
N THR A 18 -5.22 -5.18 5.92
CA THR A 18 -6.54 -4.54 5.73
C THR A 18 -6.46 -3.02 5.93
N GLN A 19 -5.74 -2.59 6.96
CA GLN A 19 -5.60 -1.17 7.28
C GLN A 19 -4.82 -0.42 6.19
N VAL A 20 -3.75 -1.02 5.65
CA VAL A 20 -2.98 -0.41 4.57
C VAL A 20 -3.77 -0.41 3.25
N GLN A 21 -4.55 -1.44 2.94
CA GLN A 21 -5.49 -1.42 1.81
C GLN A 21 -6.50 -0.26 1.92
N GLY A 22 -7.07 -0.05 3.12
CA GLY A 22 -7.99 1.06 3.37
C GLY A 22 -7.35 2.45 3.27
N ILE A 23 -6.05 2.57 3.59
CA ILE A 23 -5.29 3.82 3.37
C ILE A 23 -5.07 4.06 1.88
N SER A 24 -4.69 3.02 1.12
CA SER A 24 -4.46 3.15 -0.32
C SER A 24 -5.69 3.58 -1.09
N LYS A 25 -6.84 2.99 -0.75
CA LYS A 25 -8.11 3.35 -1.35
C LYS A 25 -8.39 4.84 -1.17
N ARG A 26 -8.25 5.37 0.06
CA ARG A 26 -8.44 6.79 0.36
C ARG A 26 -7.47 7.70 -0.37
N ILE A 27 -6.21 7.30 -0.51
CA ILE A 27 -5.19 8.07 -1.25
C ILE A 27 -5.54 8.12 -2.74
N THR A 28 -5.96 6.98 -3.30
CA THR A 28 -6.36 6.89 -4.71
C THR A 28 -7.60 7.75 -5.00
N GLU A 29 -8.61 7.68 -4.13
CA GLU A 29 -9.82 8.51 -4.21
C GLU A 29 -9.47 10.00 -4.12
N GLY A 30 -8.68 10.41 -3.12
CA GLY A 30 -8.28 11.81 -2.96
C GLY A 30 -7.44 12.35 -4.13
N ALA A 31 -6.60 11.52 -4.74
CA ALA A 31 -5.85 11.92 -5.91
C ALA A 31 -6.72 12.07 -7.17
N GLN A 32 -7.75 11.23 -7.32
CA GLN A 32 -8.74 11.36 -8.39
C GLN A 32 -9.58 12.62 -8.23
N GLU A 33 -10.03 12.93 -7.02
CA GLU A 33 -10.74 14.18 -6.70
C GLU A 33 -9.88 15.40 -7.02
N MET A 34 -8.64 15.43 -6.54
CA MET A 34 -7.69 16.52 -6.82
C MET A 34 -7.44 16.69 -8.33
N THR A 35 -7.24 15.58 -9.06
CA THR A 35 -7.05 15.61 -10.51
C THR A 35 -8.27 16.17 -11.23
N SER A 36 -9.47 15.77 -10.80
CA SER A 36 -10.73 16.23 -11.38
C SER A 36 -10.95 17.72 -11.15
N GLU A 37 -10.66 18.20 -9.94
CA GLU A 37 -10.80 19.62 -9.59
C GLU A 37 -9.82 20.50 -10.37
N LEU A 38 -8.58 20.03 -10.54
CA LEU A 38 -7.57 20.71 -11.36
C LEU A 38 -7.95 20.69 -12.86
N GLN A 39 -8.48 19.57 -13.37
CA GLN A 39 -8.99 19.48 -14.75
C GLN A 39 -10.14 20.45 -15.01
N ARG A 40 -11.04 20.64 -14.03
CA ARG A 40 -12.14 21.60 -14.09
C ARG A 40 -11.63 23.03 -14.27
N THR A 41 -10.55 23.40 -13.59
CA THR A 41 -9.91 24.72 -13.70
C THR A 41 -9.05 24.86 -14.97
N LEU A 42 -8.52 23.75 -15.50
CA LEU A 42 -7.72 23.72 -16.73
C LEU A 42 -8.49 24.01 -18.02
N ALA A 43 -9.80 23.80 -18.04
CA ALA A 43 -10.64 24.10 -19.20
C ALA A 43 -10.55 25.59 -19.61
N GLU A 44 -10.18 26.47 -18.68
CA GLU A 44 -10.05 27.91 -18.88
C GLU A 44 -8.67 28.32 -19.43
N TRP A 45 -7.67 27.42 -19.41
CA TRP A 45 -6.27 27.77 -19.69
C TRP A 45 -5.88 27.69 -21.18
N GLY A 46 -6.76 27.23 -22.07
CA GLY A 46 -6.47 27.05 -23.49
C GLY A 46 -5.52 25.87 -23.81
N GLU A 47 -5.35 25.55 -25.10
CA GLU A 47 -4.40 24.52 -25.55
C GLU A 47 -2.96 25.08 -25.61
N GLY A 48 -1.97 24.22 -25.29
CA GLY A 48 -0.55 24.53 -25.46
C GLY A 48 0.09 25.47 -24.43
N THR A 49 -0.60 25.79 -23.33
CA THR A 49 -0.03 26.65 -22.28
C THR A 49 0.94 25.91 -21.37
N GLU A 50 1.95 26.63 -20.87
CA GLU A 50 2.93 26.10 -19.91
C GLU A 50 2.26 25.54 -18.65
N SER A 51 1.18 26.17 -18.19
CA SER A 51 0.39 25.71 -17.04
C SER A 51 -0.22 24.32 -17.27
N ARG A 52 -0.66 24.01 -18.50
CA ARG A 52 -1.19 22.68 -18.86
C ARG A 52 -0.09 21.64 -18.95
N ALA A 53 1.08 21.99 -19.47
CA ALA A 53 2.25 21.11 -19.46
C ALA A 53 2.72 20.80 -18.02
N ALA A 54 2.73 21.80 -17.15
CA ALA A 54 3.05 21.65 -15.73
C ALA A 54 2.04 20.73 -15.02
N PHE A 55 0.74 20.92 -15.27
CA PHE A 55 -0.28 20.02 -14.74
C PHE A 55 -0.11 18.58 -15.22
N ASN A 56 0.08 18.36 -16.52
CA ASN A 56 0.26 17.00 -17.05
C ASN A 56 1.46 16.31 -16.40
N SER A 57 2.56 17.04 -16.19
CA SER A 57 3.74 16.54 -15.50
C SER A 57 3.46 16.23 -14.02
N PHE A 58 2.73 17.09 -13.33
CA PHE A 58 2.29 16.85 -11.95
C PHE A 58 1.41 15.60 -11.86
N LYS A 59 0.39 15.49 -12.73
CA LYS A 59 -0.51 14.34 -12.79
C LYS A 59 0.26 13.05 -13.02
N ALA A 60 1.19 13.03 -13.98
CA ALA A 60 2.01 11.85 -14.26
C ALA A 60 2.82 11.40 -13.02
N ARG A 61 3.36 12.34 -12.24
CA ARG A 61 4.09 12.04 -11.00
C ARG A 61 3.17 11.48 -9.91
N VAL A 62 1.96 12.03 -9.78
CA VAL A 62 0.96 11.53 -8.83
C VAL A 62 0.52 10.12 -9.22
N ASP A 63 0.20 9.89 -10.49
CA ASP A 63 -0.20 8.57 -11.01
C ASP A 63 0.91 7.53 -10.77
N ALA A 64 2.18 7.89 -11.01
CA ALA A 64 3.32 7.01 -10.75
C ALA A 64 3.45 6.65 -9.27
N CYS A 65 3.32 7.64 -8.37
CA CYS A 65 3.37 7.40 -6.92
C CYS A 65 2.25 6.46 -6.46
N ILE A 66 1.03 6.63 -6.98
CA ILE A 66 -0.10 5.75 -6.68
C ILE A 66 0.15 4.33 -7.21
N ALA A 67 0.73 4.21 -8.41
CA ALA A 67 1.09 2.92 -8.98
C ALA A 67 2.14 2.19 -8.12
N GLU A 68 3.18 2.89 -7.66
CA GLU A 68 4.19 2.36 -6.74
C GLU A 68 3.57 1.90 -5.42
N MET A 69 2.70 2.72 -4.83
CA MET A 69 1.96 2.36 -3.62
C MET A 69 1.12 1.10 -3.83
N ASN A 70 0.33 1.05 -4.91
CA ASN A 70 -0.50 -0.12 -5.23
C ASN A 70 0.34 -1.37 -5.49
N GLY A 71 1.51 -1.24 -6.13
CA GLY A 71 2.46 -2.33 -6.31
C GLY A 71 3.00 -2.86 -4.98
N ALA A 72 3.43 -1.97 -4.08
CA ALA A 72 3.90 -2.35 -2.75
C ALA A 72 2.80 -3.07 -1.94
N LEU A 73 1.55 -2.63 -2.07
CA LEU A 73 0.41 -3.25 -1.39
C LEU A 73 0.04 -4.60 -1.96
N ALA A 74 0.13 -4.78 -3.27
CA ALA A 74 -0.08 -6.07 -3.90
C ALA A 74 0.97 -7.11 -3.45
N ALA A 75 2.17 -6.67 -3.07
CA ALA A 75 3.22 -7.53 -2.53
C ALA A 75 3.04 -7.88 -1.03
N MET A 76 2.21 -7.15 -0.28
CA MET A 76 2.02 -7.41 1.16
C MET A 76 1.31 -8.74 1.48
N PRO A 77 0.18 -9.11 0.84
CA PRO A 77 -0.50 -10.38 1.13
C PRO A 77 0.38 -11.64 0.99
N PRO A 78 1.17 -11.84 -0.09
CA PRO A 78 2.04 -13.00 -0.18
C PRO A 78 3.14 -12.99 0.90
N ALA A 79 3.74 -11.82 1.19
CA ALA A 79 4.73 -11.70 2.26
C ALA A 79 4.14 -12.02 3.65
N VAL A 80 2.90 -11.59 3.93
CA VAL A 80 2.18 -11.92 5.17
C VAL A 80 1.89 -13.42 5.25
N ASN A 81 1.47 -14.05 4.14
CA ASN A 81 1.20 -15.49 4.09
C ASN A 81 2.47 -16.32 4.30
N GLU A 82 3.60 -15.91 3.71
CA GLU A 82 4.90 -16.54 3.92
C GLU A 82 5.35 -16.42 5.38
N ALA A 83 5.21 -15.23 5.98
CA ALA A 83 5.51 -15.01 7.39
C ALA A 83 4.63 -15.87 8.31
N ALA A 84 3.33 -15.96 8.02
CA ALA A 84 2.38 -16.80 8.74
C ALA A 84 2.73 -18.29 8.64
N ALA A 85 3.07 -18.78 7.45
CA ALA A 85 3.47 -20.16 7.23
C ALA A 85 4.76 -20.51 7.99
N SER A 86 5.74 -19.60 7.98
CA SER A 86 7.00 -19.74 8.71
C SER A 86 6.79 -19.79 10.23
N ALA A 87 5.93 -18.91 10.76
CA ALA A 87 5.56 -18.91 12.18
C ALA A 87 4.91 -20.24 12.58
N HIS A 88 3.92 -20.72 11.82
CA HIS A 88 3.27 -22.00 12.08
C HIS A 88 4.20 -23.22 11.96
N ALA A 89 5.17 -23.18 11.04
CA ALA A 89 6.18 -24.24 10.94
C ALA A 89 7.12 -24.26 12.15
N THR A 90 7.49 -23.08 12.64
CA THR A 90 8.34 -22.92 13.83
C THR A 90 7.62 -23.36 15.10
N GLU A 91 6.35 -22.97 15.27
CA GLU A 91 5.50 -23.43 16.37
C GLU A 91 5.40 -24.96 16.37
N ARG A 92 5.03 -25.59 15.26
CA ARG A 92 4.94 -27.06 15.15
C ARG A 92 6.25 -27.75 15.51
N ARG A 93 7.39 -27.23 15.06
CA ARG A 93 8.71 -27.79 15.36
C ARG A 93 9.03 -27.69 16.85
N ASN A 94 8.74 -26.56 17.48
CA ASN A 94 8.95 -26.38 18.91
C ASN A 94 8.05 -27.31 19.72
N THR A 95 6.75 -27.42 19.40
CA THR A 95 5.83 -28.32 20.10
C THR A 95 6.26 -29.79 19.98
N ALA A 96 6.85 -30.19 18.84
CA ALA A 96 7.38 -31.54 18.64
C ALA A 96 8.71 -31.83 19.38
N LEU A 97 9.45 -30.79 19.81
CA LEU A 97 10.68 -30.92 20.59
C LEU A 97 10.44 -30.95 22.11
N PHE A 98 9.28 -30.47 22.56
CA PHE A 98 8.91 -30.37 23.98
C PHE A 98 7.81 -31.37 24.41
N ASN A 99 7.33 -32.22 23.49
CA ASN A 99 6.49 -33.39 23.75
C ASN A 99 7.31 -34.67 23.58
#